data_AF-A0A1M7HHC9-F1
#
_entry.id   AF-A0A1M7HHC9-F1
#
_cell.length_a   1.000
_cell.length_b   1.000
_cell.length_c   1.000
_cell.angle_alpha   90.00
_cell.angle_beta   90.00
_cell.angle_gamma   90.00
#
_symmetry.space_group_name_H-M   'P 1'
#
loop_
_entity.id
_entity.type
_entity.pdbx_description
1 polymer ?
#
loop_
_entity_poly.entity_id
_entity_poly.type
_entity_poly.pdbx_seq_one_letter_code
_entity_poly.pdbx_strand_id
1 'polypeptide(L)'
;MHLKLARALIGIWLLLAGLPAAFAATGSWVASVPGTMVAMSDRPGASQNAVPPSGNATGRAIERVQWRFSPPAGKAVEAWLCHPQGCLALAQQRGTTRAFAGYRADVPLHFRFRLPSGQRPFRVTGLQVIVNYQ
;
A
#
# COMPACT_ATOMS: atom_id res chain seq x y z
N MET A 1 -52.28 -7.24 -34.22
CA MET A 1 -51.61 -7.37 -32.91
C MET A 1 -50.08 -7.38 -33.02
N HIS A 2 -49.46 -6.52 -33.87
CA HIS A 2 -48.00 -6.52 -34.10
C HIS A 2 -47.30 -5.22 -33.71
N LEU A 3 -48.04 -4.13 -33.49
CA LEU A 3 -47.46 -2.80 -33.23
C LEU A 3 -47.11 -2.55 -31.75
N LYS A 4 -47.59 -3.39 -30.82
CA LYS A 4 -47.27 -3.29 -29.38
C LYS A 4 -45.93 -3.95 -29.02
N LEU A 5 -45.48 -4.94 -29.80
CA LEU A 5 -44.21 -5.66 -29.58
C LEU A 5 -42.99 -4.81 -29.96
N ALA A 6 -43.08 -4.01 -31.03
CA ALA A 6 -41.99 -3.13 -31.45
C ALA A 6 -41.68 -2.02 -30.42
N ARG A 7 -42.71 -1.49 -29.72
CA ARG A 7 -42.54 -0.47 -28.68
C ARG A 7 -41.90 -1.02 -27.39
N ALA A 8 -42.18 -2.27 -27.05
CA ALA A 8 -41.57 -2.93 -25.89
C ALA A 8 -40.06 -3.17 -26.10
N LEU A 9 -39.66 -3.54 -27.32
CA LEU A 9 -38.24 -3.80 -27.66
C LEU A 9 -37.38 -2.53 -27.67
N ILE A 10 -37.94 -1.37 -28.03
CA ILE A 10 -37.23 -0.08 -28.02
C ILE A 10 -37.00 0.41 -26.58
N GLY A 11 -37.93 0.16 -25.65
CA GLY A 11 -37.79 0.54 -24.24
C GLY A 11 -36.68 -0.23 -23.50
N ILE A 12 -36.44 -1.48 -23.89
CA ILE A 12 -35.42 -2.36 -23.27
C ILE A 12 -34.01 -1.98 -23.73
N TRP A 13 -33.85 -1.49 -24.97
CA TRP A 13 -32.56 -1.05 -25.50
C TRP A 13 -32.06 0.26 -24.89
N LEU A 14 -32.98 1.16 -24.48
CA LEU A 14 -32.63 2.43 -23.83
C LEU A 14 -32.22 2.28 -22.36
N LEU A 15 -32.54 1.16 -21.70
CA LEU A 15 -32.18 0.91 -20.31
C LEU A 15 -30.73 0.40 -20.13
N LEU A 16 -30.07 -0.09 -21.18
CA LEU A 16 -28.67 -0.56 -21.11
C LEU A 16 -27.63 0.55 -21.36
N ALA A 17 -28.02 1.72 -21.87
CA ALA A 17 -27.08 2.75 -22.31
C ALA A 17 -26.59 3.71 -21.20
N GLY A 18 -27.06 3.54 -19.96
CA GLY A 18 -26.93 4.56 -18.91
C GLY A 18 -26.23 4.15 -17.63
N LEU A 19 -25.51 3.02 -17.59
CA LEU A 19 -24.72 2.68 -16.40
C LEU A 19 -23.47 3.58 -16.36
N PRO A 20 -23.35 4.52 -15.40
CA PRO A 20 -22.11 5.27 -15.24
C PRO A 20 -21.01 4.27 -14.88
N ALA A 21 -20.02 4.12 -15.76
CA ALA A 21 -18.78 3.46 -15.39
C ALA A 21 -18.16 4.31 -14.26
N ALA A 22 -18.15 3.78 -13.03
CA ALA A 22 -17.45 4.43 -11.93
C ALA A 22 -15.94 4.33 -12.20
N PHE A 23 -15.36 5.41 -12.74
CA PHE A 23 -13.90 5.49 -12.87
C PHE A 23 -13.31 5.70 -11.48
N ALA A 24 -12.65 4.68 -10.97
CA ALA A 24 -11.84 4.76 -9.77
C ALA A 24 -10.65 5.72 -10.06
N ALA A 25 -10.80 7.00 -9.71
CA ALA A 25 -9.74 8.00 -9.86
C ALA A 25 -8.43 7.51 -9.21
N THR A 26 -7.44 7.24 -10.05
CA THR A 26 -6.12 6.78 -9.64
C THR A 26 -5.34 7.93 -9.00
N GLY A 27 -4.53 7.62 -7.99
CA GLY A 27 -3.66 8.58 -7.34
C GLY A 27 -2.46 7.92 -6.68
N SER A 28 -1.61 8.74 -6.08
CA SER A 28 -0.51 8.24 -5.26
C SER A 28 -0.25 9.16 -4.07
N TRP A 29 0.27 8.57 -3.01
CA TRP A 29 0.86 9.32 -1.91
C TRP A 29 2.24 8.77 -1.56
N VAL A 30 3.07 9.65 -1.01
CA VAL A 30 4.43 9.34 -0.57
C VAL A 30 4.60 9.79 0.87
N ALA A 31 5.28 8.97 1.67
CA ALA A 31 5.62 9.33 3.05
C ALA A 31 7.03 8.85 3.36
N SER A 32 7.84 9.77 3.90
CA SER A 32 9.14 9.48 4.50
C SER A 32 8.98 9.51 6.01
N VAL A 33 9.53 8.52 6.73
CA VAL A 33 9.45 8.47 8.19
C VAL A 33 10.85 8.55 8.82
N PRO A 34 10.98 9.06 10.06
CA PRO A 34 12.25 9.09 10.76
C PRO A 34 12.89 7.70 10.87
N GLY A 35 14.23 7.66 10.79
CA GLY A 35 14.97 6.42 10.98
C GLY A 35 14.73 5.80 12.36
N THR A 36 14.77 4.48 12.44
CA THR A 36 14.50 3.73 13.68
C THR A 36 15.72 2.95 14.13
N MET A 37 15.89 2.84 15.45
CA MET A 37 16.92 1.99 16.04
C MET A 37 16.45 0.55 16.03
N VAL A 38 17.26 -0.35 15.48
CA VAL A 38 17.03 -1.79 15.50
C VAL A 38 17.99 -2.38 16.52
N ALA A 39 17.44 -2.84 17.65
CA ALA A 39 18.22 -3.28 18.81
C ALA A 39 17.88 -4.71 19.27
N MET A 40 16.80 -5.30 18.76
CA MET A 40 16.27 -6.58 19.23
C MET A 40 16.40 -7.65 18.14
N SER A 41 16.89 -8.83 18.51
CA SER A 41 17.00 -9.99 17.63
C SER A 41 15.91 -11.04 17.86
N ASP A 42 15.29 -11.03 19.03
CA ASP A 42 14.18 -11.90 19.44
C ASP A 42 12.82 -11.43 18.86
N ARG A 43 12.66 -10.12 18.65
CA ARG A 43 11.42 -9.55 18.12
C ARG A 43 11.67 -8.33 17.21
N PRO A 44 10.83 -8.12 16.19
CA PRO A 44 10.96 -6.95 15.34
C PRO A 44 10.42 -5.69 16.04
N GLY A 45 11.18 -4.60 15.97
CA GLY A 45 10.74 -3.24 16.36
C GLY A 45 10.05 -2.53 15.19
N ALA A 46 9.12 -1.62 15.50
CA ALA A 46 8.39 -0.85 14.49
C ALA A 46 9.01 0.53 14.24
N SER A 47 8.86 1.04 13.01
CA SER A 47 9.05 2.46 12.71
C SER A 47 7.83 3.28 13.16
N GLN A 48 7.92 4.60 13.04
CA GLN A 48 6.72 5.43 13.01
C GLN A 48 5.85 5.09 11.79
N ASN A 49 4.58 5.50 11.85
CA ASN A 49 3.62 5.31 10.78
C ASN A 49 3.90 6.26 9.61
N ALA A 50 3.92 5.70 8.40
CA ALA A 50 3.82 6.41 7.15
C ALA A 50 2.33 6.66 6.85
N VAL A 51 1.91 7.93 6.98
CA VAL A 51 0.51 8.34 6.91
C VAL A 51 0.23 9.01 5.56
N PRO A 52 -0.89 8.70 4.88
CA PRO A 52 -1.30 9.43 3.69
C PRO A 52 -1.62 10.90 4.03
N PRO A 53 -1.32 11.85 3.14
CA PRO A 53 -1.83 13.22 3.25
C PRO A 53 -3.36 13.23 3.35
N SER A 54 -3.93 14.18 4.08
CA SER A 54 -5.37 14.23 4.35
C SER A 54 -6.20 14.26 3.07
N GLY A 55 -7.18 13.35 2.97
CA GLY A 55 -8.30 13.40 2.02
C GLY A 55 -8.09 12.78 0.64
N ASN A 56 -6.86 12.51 0.20
CA ASN A 56 -6.59 12.06 -1.17
C ASN A 56 -6.89 10.56 -1.42
N ALA A 57 -6.70 9.72 -0.39
CA ALA A 57 -6.82 8.26 -0.48
C ALA A 57 -8.08 7.71 0.21
N THR A 58 -8.95 8.57 0.76
CA THR A 58 -10.15 8.14 1.50
C THR A 58 -11.07 7.31 0.63
N GLY A 59 -11.42 6.11 1.09
CA GLY A 59 -12.28 5.17 0.35
C GLY A 59 -11.62 4.53 -0.87
N ARG A 60 -10.32 4.73 -1.08
CA ARG A 60 -9.55 4.17 -2.20
C ARG A 60 -8.89 2.86 -1.82
N ALA A 61 -8.63 2.02 -2.81
CA ALA A 61 -7.91 0.77 -2.64
C ALA A 61 -6.48 0.89 -3.13
N ILE A 62 -5.54 0.33 -2.37
CA ILE A 62 -4.14 0.20 -2.79
C ILE A 62 -4.10 -0.64 -4.07
N GLU A 63 -3.32 -0.19 -5.05
CA GLU A 63 -2.98 -0.92 -6.26
C GLU A 63 -1.56 -1.49 -6.15
N ARG A 64 -0.61 -0.66 -5.68
CA ARG A 64 0.82 -1.00 -5.64
C ARG A 64 1.55 -0.16 -4.60
N VAL A 65 2.47 -0.80 -3.89
CA VAL A 65 3.34 -0.14 -2.92
C VAL A 65 4.79 -0.27 -3.36
N GLN A 66 5.52 0.84 -3.39
CA GLN A 66 6.98 0.86 -3.47
C GLN A 66 7.56 1.25 -2.12
N TRP A 67 8.74 0.73 -1.81
CA TRP A 67 9.44 1.04 -0.57
C TRP A 67 10.92 1.28 -0.80
N ARG A 68 11.53 1.98 0.15
CA ARG A 68 12.97 1.95 0.38
C ARG A 68 13.31 2.10 1.86
N PHE A 69 14.47 1.57 2.24
CA PHE A 69 15.15 1.77 3.51
C PHE A 69 16.66 1.60 3.34
N SER A 70 17.46 2.05 4.31
CA SER A 70 18.92 2.03 4.24
C SER A 70 19.53 1.69 5.60
N PRO A 71 19.99 0.44 5.82
CA PRO A 71 20.85 0.13 6.95
C PRO A 71 22.26 0.70 6.70
N PRO A 72 23.12 0.79 7.74
CA PRO A 72 24.53 1.15 7.54
C PRO A 72 25.24 0.19 6.59
N ALA A 73 26.32 0.66 5.95
CA ALA A 73 27.11 -0.15 5.04
C ALA A 73 27.59 -1.45 5.72
N GLY A 74 27.44 -2.58 5.02
CA GLY A 74 27.81 -3.91 5.52
C GLY A 74 26.88 -4.48 6.60
N LYS A 75 25.76 -3.82 6.94
CA LYS A 75 24.77 -4.35 7.88
C LYS A 75 23.60 -4.98 7.15
N ALA A 76 23.24 -6.18 7.58
CA ALA A 76 22.01 -6.86 7.16
C ALA A 76 20.92 -6.64 8.21
N VAL A 77 19.68 -6.50 7.77
CA VAL A 77 18.50 -6.36 8.64
C VAL A 77 17.37 -7.17 8.05
N GLU A 78 16.58 -7.82 8.90
CA GLU A 78 15.32 -8.41 8.47
C GLU A 78 14.25 -7.32 8.48
N ALA A 79 13.47 -7.23 7.42
CA ALA A 79 12.53 -6.13 7.22
C ALA A 79 11.15 -6.63 6.79
N TRP A 80 10.12 -5.96 7.27
CA TRP A 80 8.73 -6.12 6.83
C TRP A 80 8.11 -4.77 6.59
N LEU A 81 7.16 -4.72 5.66
CA LEU A 81 6.21 -3.62 5.53
C LEU A 81 4.84 -4.11 6.00
N CYS A 82 4.19 -3.33 6.87
CA CYS A 82 2.95 -3.75 7.51
C CYS A 82 1.82 -2.76 7.23
N HIS A 83 0.69 -3.34 6.83
CA HIS A 83 -0.64 -2.76 6.88
C HIS A 83 -1.40 -3.43 8.05
N PRO A 84 -2.43 -2.81 8.66
CA PRO A 84 -3.20 -3.48 9.73
C PRO A 84 -3.80 -4.83 9.35
N GLN A 85 -4.05 -5.06 8.05
CA GLN A 85 -4.55 -6.34 7.54
C GLN A 85 -3.45 -7.40 7.32
N GLY A 86 -2.17 -7.04 7.35
CA GLY A 86 -1.09 -7.99 7.13
C GLY A 86 0.28 -7.35 6.90
N CYS A 87 1.34 -8.17 7.06
CA CYS A 87 2.72 -7.77 6.84
C CYS A 87 3.36 -8.58 5.70
N LEU A 88 4.17 -7.90 4.89
CA LEU A 88 4.98 -8.49 3.82
C LEU A 88 6.45 -8.46 4.22
N ALA A 89 7.14 -9.61 4.16
CA ALA A 89 8.59 -9.66 4.29
C ALA A 89 9.28 -9.03 3.07
N LEU A 90 10.28 -8.17 3.32
CA LEU A 90 10.97 -7.43 2.28
C LEU A 90 12.33 -8.07 2.00
N ALA A 91 12.46 -8.72 0.84
CA ALA A 91 13.70 -9.35 0.43
C ALA A 91 14.82 -8.35 0.08
N GLN A 92 14.46 -7.10 -0.21
CA GLN A 92 15.37 -6.08 -0.73
C GLN A 92 15.12 -4.73 -0.04
N GLN A 93 16.19 -3.94 0.08
CA GLN A 93 16.17 -2.60 0.66
C GLN A 93 15.28 -1.61 -0.09
N ARG A 94 15.07 -1.84 -1.39
CA ARG A 94 14.13 -1.11 -2.25
C ARG A 94 13.35 -2.12 -3.08
N GLY A 95 12.07 -1.85 -3.33
CA GLY A 95 11.27 -2.70 -4.19
C GLY A 95 9.87 -2.17 -4.45
N THR A 96 9.07 -3.02 -5.10
CA THR A 96 7.67 -2.77 -5.43
C THR A 96 6.85 -4.04 -5.24
N THR A 97 5.58 -3.92 -4.85
CA THR A 97 4.69 -5.06 -4.61
C THR A 97 3.24 -4.71 -4.91
N ARG A 98 2.45 -5.72 -5.26
CA ARG A 98 0.99 -5.68 -5.30
C ARG A 98 0.35 -6.53 -4.19
N ALA A 99 1.13 -7.02 -3.22
CA ALA A 99 0.61 -7.87 -2.15
C ALA A 99 -0.43 -7.17 -1.25
N PHE A 100 -0.42 -5.84 -1.22
CA PHE A 100 -1.41 -5.03 -0.51
C PHE A 100 -2.59 -4.61 -1.40
N ALA A 101 -2.69 -5.12 -2.63
CA ALA A 101 -3.75 -4.71 -3.55
C ALA A 101 -5.13 -5.01 -2.96
N GLY A 102 -6.04 -4.05 -3.08
CA GLY A 102 -7.39 -4.14 -2.49
C GLY A 102 -7.46 -3.71 -1.01
N TYR A 103 -6.33 -3.50 -0.34
CA TYR A 103 -6.33 -2.94 1.02
C TYR A 103 -6.66 -1.45 0.98
N ARG A 104 -7.08 -0.89 2.11
CA ARG A 104 -7.42 0.53 2.20
C ARG A 104 -6.18 1.42 2.03
N ALA A 105 -6.25 2.37 1.11
CA ALA A 105 -5.14 3.29 0.83
C ALA A 105 -5.05 4.49 1.78
N ASP A 106 -6.10 4.74 2.57
CA ASP A 106 -6.14 5.78 3.60
C ASP A 106 -5.63 5.30 4.98
N VAL A 107 -5.14 4.07 5.05
CA VAL A 107 -4.63 3.47 6.29
C VAL A 107 -3.11 3.54 6.33
N PRO A 108 -2.50 3.94 7.47
CA PRO A 108 -1.05 4.05 7.56
C PRO A 108 -0.32 2.71 7.38
N LEU A 109 0.86 2.79 6.75
CA LEU A 109 1.82 1.69 6.69
C LEU A 109 2.93 1.93 7.70
N HIS A 110 3.63 0.87 8.14
CA HIS A 110 4.85 1.03 8.93
C HIS A 110 5.84 -0.08 8.60
N PHE A 111 7.13 0.24 8.74
CA PHE A 111 8.19 -0.75 8.64
C PHE A 111 8.34 -1.48 9.97
N ARG A 112 8.74 -2.74 9.91
CA ARG A 112 9.25 -3.48 11.06
C ARG A 112 10.63 -4.01 10.72
N PHE A 113 11.52 -4.00 11.70
CA PHE A 113 12.90 -4.45 11.54
C PHE A 113 13.32 -5.33 12.69
N ARG A 114 14.10 -6.37 12.40
CA ARG A 114 14.74 -7.24 13.40
C ARG A 114 16.22 -7.36 13.09
N LEU A 115 17.05 -7.34 14.13
CA LEU A 115 18.46 -7.65 14.01
C LEU A 115 18.62 -9.15 13.75
N PRO A 116 19.41 -9.55 12.75
CA PRO A 116 19.95 -10.89 12.72
C PRO A 116 20.80 -11.17 13.97
N SER A 117 20.72 -12.39 14.48
CA SER A 117 21.45 -12.80 15.69
C SER A 117 22.95 -12.50 15.60
N GLY A 118 23.53 -12.01 16.70
CA GLY A 118 24.96 -11.66 16.78
C GLY A 118 25.35 -10.29 16.21
N GLN A 119 24.43 -9.55 15.61
CA GLN A 119 24.68 -8.17 15.19
C GLN A 119 24.48 -7.17 16.35
N ARG A 120 25.35 -6.14 16.40
CA ARG A 120 25.17 -4.99 17.29
C ARG A 120 24.03 -4.09 16.81
N PRO A 121 23.32 -3.39 17.72
CA PRO A 121 22.29 -2.43 17.34
C PRO A 121 22.76 -1.36 16.36
N PHE A 122 21.88 -0.97 15.43
CA PHE A 122 22.14 0.12 14.49
C PHE A 122 20.86 0.83 14.08
N ARG A 123 21.00 2.03 13.51
CA ARG A 123 19.89 2.81 12.98
C ARG A 123 19.66 2.50 11.51
N VAL A 124 18.43 2.17 11.13
CA VAL A 124 17.99 2.13 9.73
C VAL A 124 17.40 3.48 9.38
N THR A 125 17.83 4.05 8.25
CA THR A 125 17.42 5.38 7.77
C THR A 125 16.78 5.28 6.38
N GLY A 126 16.42 6.43 5.79
CA GLY A 126 15.89 6.48 4.43
C GLY A 126 14.55 5.75 4.25
N LEU A 127 13.77 5.60 5.32
CA LEU A 127 12.49 4.90 5.33
C LEU A 127 11.46 5.69 4.53
N GLN A 128 10.99 5.13 3.42
CA GLN A 128 9.98 5.77 2.58
C GLN A 128 9.09 4.74 1.90
N VAL A 129 7.81 5.07 1.77
CA VAL A 129 6.86 4.34 0.94
C VAL A 129 6.24 5.28 -0.09
N ILE A 130 5.88 4.70 -1.23
CA ILE A 130 5.00 5.29 -2.23
C ILE A 130 3.84 4.31 -2.39
N VAL A 131 2.61 4.80 -2.29
CA VAL A 131 1.40 3.98 -2.43
C VAL A 131 0.58 4.55 -3.56
N ASN A 132 0.36 3.71 -4.58
CA ASN A 132 -0.54 3.99 -5.68
C ASN A 132 -1.88 3.35 -5.36
N TYR A 133 -2.96 4.05 -5.67
CA TYR A 133 -4.31 3.64 -5.33
C TYR A 133 -5.29 4.01 -6.44
N GLN A 134 -6.47 3.42 -6.40
CA GLN A 134 -7.59 3.69 -7.30
C GLN A 134 -8.90 3.74 -6.52
#